data_AF-A0A814DR98-F1
#
_entry.id   AF-A0A814DR98-F1
#
_cell.length_a   1.000
_cell.length_b   1.000
_cell.length_c   1.000
_cell.angle_alpha   90.00
_cell.angle_beta   90.00
_cell.angle_gamma   90.00
#
_symmetry.space_group_name_H-M   'P 1'
#
loop_
_entity.id
_entity.type
_entity.pdbx_description
1 polymer ?
#
loop_
_entity_poly.entity_id
_entity_poly.type
_entity_poly.pdbx_seq_one_letter_code
_entity_poly.pdbx_strand_id
1 'polypeptide(L)'
;MASSLPKKNFSSSKDHTDDLEWTKDINTNSFLTEERRLRSSKQCSVKNPTTNQMSQKRLNKFNILVNQMTPEQLDEELKKRQLSTSGEIEIRRFRLKHYYKCELISGGENPLKMIEQHFEYIAVVDFEATCEEKGDNSYQHEIIEFPIVLINVQQQIIVDKFHSYCRPIIKPILSKFCTELTGIEQVCI
;
A
#
# COMPACT_ATOMS: atom_id res chain seq x y z
N MET A 1 -26.28 7.96 68.72
CA MET A 1 -24.94 8.08 68.10
C MET A 1 -25.18 8.85 66.80
N ALA A 2 -24.88 10.16 66.72
CA ALA A 2 -23.57 10.75 66.37
C ALA A 2 -23.08 10.25 64.98
N SER A 3 -22.61 11.04 64.00
CA SER A 3 -22.42 12.52 63.78
C SER A 3 -21.90 12.71 62.33
N SER A 4 -22.07 13.79 61.55
CA SER A 4 -22.75 15.11 61.71
C SER A 4 -23.00 15.77 60.32
N LEU A 5 -23.68 16.93 60.29
CA LEU A 5 -23.87 17.87 59.14
C LEU A 5 -22.75 18.95 59.14
N PRO A 6 -22.42 19.71 58.04
CA PRO A 6 -23.35 20.64 57.36
C PRO A 6 -23.14 20.91 55.83
N LYS A 7 -23.86 21.94 55.32
CA LYS A 7 -24.01 22.35 53.91
C LYS A 7 -23.17 23.58 53.52
N LYS A 8 -23.04 23.80 52.18
CA LYS A 8 -22.97 25.07 51.38
C LYS A 8 -21.64 25.46 50.70
N ASN A 9 -21.75 25.57 49.36
CA ASN A 9 -21.36 26.65 48.44
C ASN A 9 -20.01 27.41 48.60
N PHE A 10 -19.21 27.50 47.52
CA PHE A 10 -19.05 28.77 46.75
C PHE A 10 -18.41 28.64 45.34
N SER A 11 -19.00 29.34 44.37
CA SER A 11 -18.49 30.02 43.16
C SER A 11 -17.36 29.49 42.23
N SER A 12 -17.55 29.82 40.94
CA SER A 12 -16.61 30.52 40.04
C SER A 12 -15.73 29.73 39.03
N SER A 13 -16.29 29.65 37.81
CA SER A 13 -15.72 30.17 36.55
C SER A 13 -14.55 29.48 35.80
N LYS A 14 -14.77 29.38 34.48
CA LYS A 14 -13.85 29.39 33.32
C LYS A 14 -13.62 28.09 32.55
N ASP A 15 -14.15 28.11 31.33
CA ASP A 15 -13.46 27.86 30.06
C ASP A 15 -12.54 26.62 29.96
N HIS A 16 -13.07 25.58 29.30
CA HIS A 16 -12.28 24.61 28.54
C HIS A 16 -12.98 24.30 27.20
N THR A 17 -13.07 25.33 26.37
CA THR A 17 -13.40 25.24 24.93
C THR A 17 -12.12 25.39 24.10
N ASP A 18 -11.05 24.71 24.48
CA ASP A 18 -9.73 24.75 23.83
C ASP A 18 -9.17 23.33 23.67
N ASP A 19 -9.67 22.57 22.69
CA ASP A 19 -9.02 21.33 22.22
C ASP A 19 -9.38 20.95 20.76
N LEU A 20 -9.70 21.96 19.94
CA LEU A 20 -10.01 21.84 18.50
C LEU A 20 -9.27 22.89 17.64
N GLU A 21 -8.06 23.30 18.06
CA GLU A 21 -7.16 24.07 17.18
C GLU A 21 -6.37 23.17 16.23
N TRP A 22 -5.77 22.07 16.71
CA TRP A 22 -4.94 21.20 15.85
C TRP A 22 -5.71 20.52 14.69
N THR A 23 -7.03 20.40 14.77
CA THR A 23 -7.85 19.87 13.66
C THR A 23 -8.00 20.85 12.50
N LYS A 24 -7.81 22.16 12.74
CA LYS A 24 -7.81 23.19 11.68
C LYS A 24 -6.53 23.15 10.86
N ASP A 25 -5.40 22.86 11.50
CA ASP A 25 -4.06 22.72 10.88
C ASP A 25 -3.91 21.47 9.98
N ILE A 26 -4.89 20.56 9.98
CA ILE A 26 -4.91 19.38 9.11
C ILE A 26 -5.69 19.64 7.80
N ASN A 27 -6.56 20.66 7.75
CA ASN A 27 -7.35 20.99 6.57
C ASN A 27 -6.56 21.79 5.52
N THR A 28 -5.39 21.29 5.17
CA THR A 28 -4.31 22.15 4.70
C THR A 28 -3.57 21.59 3.50
N ASN A 29 -4.01 22.05 2.33
CA ASN A 29 -3.04 22.38 1.28
C ASN A 29 -1.97 23.35 1.82
N SER A 30 -2.26 24.21 2.82
CA SER A 30 -1.31 25.20 3.36
C SER A 30 -0.07 24.59 4.01
N PHE A 31 -0.16 23.55 4.85
CA PHE A 31 0.98 22.96 5.57
C PHE A 31 2.04 22.38 4.60
N LEU A 32 1.60 21.79 3.48
CA LEU A 32 2.47 21.33 2.40
C LEU A 32 2.90 22.49 1.47
N THR A 33 2.08 23.53 1.32
CA THR A 33 2.40 24.72 0.52
C THR A 33 3.44 25.62 1.19
N GLU A 34 3.43 25.75 2.52
CA GLU A 34 4.44 26.48 3.28
C GLU A 34 5.80 25.77 3.23
N GLU A 35 5.85 24.44 3.33
CA GLU A 35 7.11 23.72 3.04
C GLU A 35 7.57 23.90 1.59
N ARG A 36 6.66 23.93 0.61
CA ARG A 36 7.01 24.24 -0.79
C ARG A 36 7.60 25.65 -0.94
N ARG A 37 7.05 26.62 -0.20
CA ARG A 37 7.54 28.02 -0.15
C ARG A 37 8.90 28.13 0.53
N LEU A 38 9.13 27.38 1.61
CA LEU A 38 10.40 27.31 2.36
C LEU A 38 11.51 26.54 1.63
N ARG A 39 11.17 25.63 0.70
CA ARG A 39 12.15 24.97 -0.18
C ARG A 39 12.56 25.88 -1.35
N SER A 40 11.62 26.64 -1.93
CA SER A 40 11.90 27.57 -3.03
C SER A 40 12.90 28.69 -2.66
N SER A 41 13.00 29.06 -1.38
CA SER A 41 13.92 30.10 -0.88
C SER A 41 15.30 29.60 -0.44
N LYS A 42 15.60 28.30 -0.57
CA LYS A 42 16.88 27.71 -0.11
C LYS A 42 17.69 27.08 -1.24
N GLN A 43 18.43 27.94 -1.95
CA GLN A 43 19.56 27.51 -2.77
C GLN A 43 20.84 27.41 -1.92
N CYS A 44 21.04 26.30 -1.20
CA CYS A 44 22.38 25.78 -0.84
C CYS A 44 22.33 24.44 -0.10
N SER A 45 23.40 23.66 -0.28
CA SER A 45 23.63 22.32 0.25
C SER A 45 24.11 22.31 1.71
N VAL A 46 23.40 21.62 2.61
CA VAL A 46 23.98 20.90 3.78
C VAL A 46 23.11 19.68 4.12
N LYS A 47 23.70 18.48 4.18
CA LYS A 47 23.05 17.29 4.76
C LYS A 47 23.21 17.31 6.28
N ASN A 48 22.19 17.79 7.02
CA ASN A 48 22.22 17.82 8.50
C ASN A 48 21.47 16.62 9.11
N PRO A 49 22.05 15.90 10.10
CA PRO A 49 21.45 14.69 10.68
C PRO A 49 20.20 14.96 11.53
N THR A 50 19.98 16.20 11.98
CA THR A 50 18.80 16.60 12.78
C THR A 50 17.49 16.59 11.98
N THR A 51 17.54 16.70 10.65
CA THR A 51 16.34 16.71 9.79
C THR A 51 15.59 15.36 9.87
N ASN A 52 16.31 14.26 10.03
CA ASN A 52 15.73 12.91 10.00
C ASN A 52 14.77 12.65 11.19
N GLN A 53 15.14 13.05 12.41
CA GLN A 53 14.31 12.83 13.60
C GLN A 53 12.98 13.60 13.60
N MET A 54 12.94 14.82 13.03
CA MET A 54 11.68 15.57 12.90
C MET A 54 10.75 14.92 11.88
N SER A 55 11.26 14.51 10.72
CA SER A 55 10.49 13.81 9.69
C SER A 55 9.91 12.48 10.22
N GLN A 56 10.68 11.74 11.01
CA GLN A 56 10.27 10.44 11.52
C GLN A 56 9.19 10.54 12.63
N LYS A 57 9.26 11.53 13.53
CA LYS A 57 8.17 11.82 14.48
C LYS A 57 6.88 12.25 13.77
N ARG A 58 6.98 13.07 12.71
CA ARG A 58 5.85 13.49 11.88
C ARG A 58 5.21 12.30 11.15
N LEU A 59 6.02 11.41 10.54
CA LEU A 59 5.54 10.20 9.88
C LEU A 59 4.80 9.26 10.84
N ASN A 60 5.29 9.10 12.08
CA ASN A 60 4.61 8.29 13.09
C ASN A 60 3.23 8.86 13.47
N LYS A 61 3.10 10.18 13.64
CA LYS A 61 1.80 10.84 13.87
C LYS A 61 0.86 10.63 12.68
N PHE A 62 1.37 10.72 11.45
CA PHE A 62 0.59 10.49 10.23
C PHE A 62 0.10 9.04 10.10
N ASN A 63 0.96 8.05 10.39
CA ASN A 63 0.59 6.64 10.35
C ASN A 63 -0.57 6.29 11.31
N ILE A 64 -0.62 6.92 12.49
CA ILE A 64 -1.71 6.77 13.45
C ILE A 64 -3.01 7.35 12.87
N LEU A 65 -2.97 8.55 12.28
CA LEU A 65 -4.13 9.18 11.66
C LEU A 65 -4.72 8.34 10.53
N VAL A 66 -3.89 7.80 9.62
CA VAL A 66 -4.38 6.96 8.51
C VAL A 66 -4.99 5.64 8.98
N ASN A 67 -4.54 5.09 10.12
CA ASN A 67 -5.20 3.93 10.74
C ASN A 67 -6.61 4.26 11.27
N GLN A 68 -6.85 5.51 11.66
CA GLN A 68 -8.11 5.97 12.24
C GLN A 68 -9.11 6.52 11.21
N MET A 69 -8.67 6.78 9.97
CA MET A 69 -9.55 7.26 8.89
C MET A 69 -10.62 6.22 8.49
N THR A 70 -11.81 6.73 8.18
CA THR A 70 -12.91 5.95 7.59
C THR A 70 -12.64 5.64 6.10
N PRO A 71 -13.33 4.67 5.48
CA PRO A 71 -13.18 4.37 4.05
C PRO A 71 -13.40 5.58 3.14
N GLU A 72 -14.36 6.44 3.48
CA GLU A 72 -14.76 7.63 2.71
C GLU A 72 -13.66 8.68 2.77
N GLN A 73 -13.12 8.94 3.97
CA GLN A 73 -12.00 9.86 4.18
C GLN A 73 -10.72 9.40 3.46
N LEU A 74 -10.45 8.09 3.45
CA LEU A 74 -9.35 7.51 2.67
C LEU A 74 -9.55 7.75 1.17
N ASP A 75 -10.76 7.56 0.65
CA ASP A 75 -11.04 7.73 -0.77
C ASP A 75 -10.99 9.19 -1.23
N GLU A 76 -11.50 10.13 -0.43
CA GLU A 76 -11.36 11.57 -0.68
C GLU A 76 -9.88 11.98 -0.75
N GLU A 77 -9.09 11.55 0.23
CA GLU A 77 -7.69 11.97 0.36
C GLU A 77 -6.78 11.28 -0.68
N LEU A 78 -7.11 10.06 -1.13
CA LEU A 78 -6.51 9.41 -2.30
C LEU A 78 -6.89 10.11 -3.61
N LYS A 79 -8.19 10.37 -3.86
CA LYS A 79 -8.67 11.05 -5.08
C LYS A 79 -8.05 12.44 -5.25
N LYS A 80 -7.97 13.21 -4.17
CA LYS A 80 -7.33 14.54 -4.13
C LYS A 80 -5.85 14.53 -4.52
N ARG A 81 -5.17 13.38 -4.43
CA ARG A 81 -3.78 13.13 -4.84
C ARG A 81 -3.64 12.33 -6.14
N GLN A 82 -4.75 12.12 -6.86
CA GLN A 82 -4.80 11.33 -8.09
C GLN A 82 -4.32 9.87 -7.90
N LEU A 83 -4.48 9.35 -6.68
CA LEU A 83 -4.15 7.96 -6.34
C LEU A 83 -5.39 7.08 -6.48
N SER A 84 -5.18 5.82 -6.89
CA SER A 84 -6.27 4.83 -6.98
C SER A 84 -6.93 4.59 -5.62
N THR A 85 -8.26 4.52 -5.61
CA THR A 85 -9.10 4.10 -4.47
C THR A 85 -9.44 2.61 -4.51
N SER A 86 -8.86 1.83 -5.44
CA SER A 86 -9.14 0.40 -5.59
C SER A 86 -8.42 -0.44 -4.51
N GLY A 87 -9.05 -1.56 -4.15
CA GLY A 87 -8.55 -2.54 -3.18
C GLY A 87 -9.13 -2.35 -1.77
N GLU A 88 -8.82 -3.31 -0.90
CA GLU A 88 -9.28 -3.31 0.49
C GLU A 88 -8.78 -2.09 1.29
N ILE A 89 -9.37 -1.87 2.46
CA ILE A 89 -9.07 -0.71 3.31
C ILE A 89 -7.59 -0.63 3.69
N GLU A 90 -6.93 -1.77 3.96
CA GLU A 90 -5.49 -1.79 4.26
C GLU A 90 -4.61 -1.44 3.05
N ILE A 91 -5.02 -1.84 1.84
CA ILE A 91 -4.32 -1.46 0.59
C ILE A 91 -4.43 0.06 0.38
N ARG A 92 -5.61 0.64 0.63
CA ARG A 92 -5.82 2.10 0.59
C ARG A 92 -5.00 2.85 1.64
N ARG A 93 -5.00 2.36 2.90
CA ARG A 93 -4.18 2.91 4.00
C ARG A 93 -2.69 2.83 3.68
N PHE A 94 -2.22 1.69 3.18
CA PHE A 94 -0.83 1.49 2.77
C PHE A 94 -0.43 2.47 1.64
N ARG A 95 -1.26 2.58 0.60
CA ARG A 95 -1.04 3.51 -0.53
C ARG A 95 -0.91 4.96 -0.06
N LEU A 96 -1.77 5.40 0.85
CA LEU A 96 -1.73 6.76 1.40
C LEU A 96 -0.50 6.99 2.31
N LYS A 97 -0.19 6.05 3.22
CA LYS A 97 1.04 6.10 4.05
C LYS A 97 2.31 6.14 3.19
N HIS A 98 2.36 5.33 2.13
CA HIS A 98 3.52 5.23 1.25
C HIS A 98 3.75 6.53 0.47
N TYR A 99 2.69 7.14 -0.06
CA TYR A 99 2.76 8.48 -0.69
C TYR A 99 3.39 9.50 0.26
N TYR A 100 2.86 9.60 1.49
CA TYR A 100 3.34 10.58 2.48
C TYR A 100 4.73 10.30 3.02
N LYS A 101 5.11 9.03 3.19
CA LYS A 101 6.48 8.63 3.52
C LYS A 101 7.47 9.24 2.52
N CYS A 102 7.14 9.19 1.23
CA CYS A 102 8.01 9.66 0.17
C CYS A 102 7.98 11.19 0.01
N GLU A 103 6.84 11.85 0.21
CA GLU A 103 6.77 13.33 0.22
C GLU A 103 7.63 13.93 1.36
N LEU A 104 7.56 13.32 2.56
CA LEU A 104 8.25 13.80 3.76
C LEU A 104 9.73 13.43 3.84
N ILE A 105 10.13 12.26 3.33
CA ILE A 105 11.51 11.75 3.45
C ILE A 105 12.33 12.00 2.16
N SER A 106 11.72 11.84 0.98
CA SER A 106 12.42 11.90 -0.32
C SER A 106 12.31 13.25 -1.02
N GLY A 107 11.96 14.31 -0.30
CA GLY A 107 11.97 15.67 -0.83
C GLY A 107 10.91 15.97 -1.90
N GLY A 108 9.98 15.04 -2.17
CA GLY A 108 9.06 15.09 -3.30
C GLY A 108 9.49 14.25 -4.52
N GLU A 109 10.58 13.48 -4.44
CA GLU A 109 10.85 12.46 -5.45
C GLU A 109 9.78 11.36 -5.45
N ASN A 110 9.55 10.77 -6.63
CA ASN A 110 8.42 9.87 -6.90
C ASN A 110 8.40 8.67 -5.91
N PRO A 111 7.27 8.35 -5.25
CA PRO A 111 7.21 7.34 -4.18
C PRO A 111 7.73 5.94 -4.53
N LEU A 112 7.76 5.57 -5.81
CA LEU A 112 8.29 4.29 -6.27
C LEU A 112 9.84 4.23 -6.22
N LYS A 113 10.51 5.38 -6.12
CA LYS A 113 11.98 5.52 -6.05
C LYS A 113 12.55 5.30 -4.64
N MET A 114 11.70 5.22 -3.61
CA MET A 114 12.11 4.94 -2.22
C MET A 114 12.42 3.47 -1.93
N ILE A 115 11.96 2.57 -2.80
CA ILE A 115 12.44 1.20 -2.85
C ILE A 115 13.51 1.23 -3.94
N GLU A 116 14.77 1.00 -3.59
CA GLU A 116 15.79 0.71 -4.61
C GLU A 116 15.42 -0.64 -5.23
N GLN A 117 14.60 -0.60 -6.29
CA GLN A 117 14.30 -1.78 -7.06
C GLN A 117 15.50 -2.04 -7.99
N HIS A 118 16.38 -2.94 -7.55
CA HIS A 118 17.62 -3.28 -8.25
C HIS A 118 17.38 -4.06 -9.56
N PHE A 119 16.18 -4.60 -9.77
CA PHE A 119 15.84 -5.33 -11.00
C PHE A 119 15.34 -4.38 -12.10
N GLU A 120 16.01 -4.37 -13.25
CA GLU A 120 15.56 -3.65 -14.45
C GLU A 120 14.30 -4.29 -15.06
N TYR A 121 14.19 -5.62 -14.93
CA TYR A 121 13.08 -6.42 -15.44
C TYR A 121 12.55 -7.38 -14.37
N ILE A 122 11.24 -7.66 -14.42
CA ILE A 122 10.57 -8.71 -13.65
C ILE A 122 9.96 -9.69 -14.65
N ALA A 123 10.31 -10.96 -14.54
CA ALA A 123 9.63 -12.05 -15.23
C ALA A 123 8.55 -12.62 -14.31
N VAL A 124 7.28 -12.48 -14.69
CA VAL A 124 6.13 -13.08 -14.00
C VAL A 124 5.84 -14.42 -14.66
N VAL A 125 5.73 -15.48 -13.86
CA VAL A 125 5.46 -16.85 -14.29
C VAL A 125 4.29 -17.38 -13.49
N ASP A 126 3.34 -18.03 -14.15
CA ASP A 126 2.15 -18.62 -13.53
C ASP A 126 1.89 -19.98 -14.19
N PHE A 127 2.24 -21.07 -13.50
CA PHE A 127 2.21 -22.41 -14.12
C PHE A 127 0.86 -23.08 -13.93
N GLU A 128 0.25 -23.54 -15.03
CA GLU A 128 -0.81 -24.54 -14.94
C GLU A 128 -0.21 -25.95 -14.89
N ALA A 129 -0.84 -26.83 -14.11
CA ALA A 129 -0.37 -28.19 -13.88
C ALA A 129 -1.52 -29.22 -13.95
N THR A 130 -1.16 -30.48 -14.24
CA THR A 130 -2.10 -31.61 -14.16
C THR A 130 -2.73 -31.69 -12.77
N CYS A 131 -4.01 -32.04 -12.67
CA CYS A 131 -4.70 -32.24 -11.39
C CYS A 131 -5.88 -33.22 -11.50
N GLU A 132 -6.43 -33.65 -10.36
CA GLU A 132 -7.62 -34.50 -10.24
C GLU A 132 -8.54 -33.97 -9.13
N GLU A 133 -9.86 -34.03 -9.33
CA GLU A 133 -10.89 -33.52 -8.39
C GLU A 133 -10.75 -34.11 -6.96
N LYS A 134 -10.28 -35.35 -6.87
CA LYS A 134 -10.04 -36.09 -5.62
C LYS A 134 -8.58 -36.48 -5.46
N GLY A 135 -7.67 -35.69 -6.04
CA GLY A 135 -6.24 -35.84 -5.80
C GLY A 135 -5.95 -35.70 -4.31
N ASP A 136 -5.25 -36.68 -3.75
CA ASP A 136 -4.65 -36.54 -2.42
C ASP A 136 -3.29 -35.83 -2.54
N ASN A 137 -2.65 -35.56 -1.40
CA ASN A 137 -1.33 -34.92 -1.36
C ASN A 137 -0.19 -35.75 -1.99
N SER A 138 -0.46 -36.96 -2.50
CA SER A 138 0.50 -37.78 -3.25
C SER A 138 0.39 -37.62 -4.76
N TYR A 139 -0.60 -36.87 -5.26
CA TYR A 139 -0.75 -36.62 -6.69
C TYR A 139 0.50 -35.95 -7.27
N GLN A 140 1.08 -36.57 -8.30
CA GLN A 140 2.25 -36.06 -9.01
C GLN A 140 1.82 -35.05 -10.08
N HIS A 141 1.85 -33.77 -9.71
CA HIS A 141 1.59 -32.65 -10.61
C HIS A 141 2.72 -32.50 -11.65
N GLU A 142 2.35 -32.35 -12.92
CA GLU A 142 3.23 -32.06 -14.04
C GLU A 142 2.80 -30.73 -14.67
N ILE A 143 3.75 -29.85 -15.02
CA ILE A 143 3.46 -28.56 -15.67
C ILE A 143 2.90 -28.82 -17.07
N ILE A 144 1.78 -28.18 -17.41
CA ILE A 144 1.11 -28.29 -18.72
C ILE A 144 1.02 -26.95 -19.47
N GLU A 145 1.20 -25.82 -18.79
CA GLU A 145 1.35 -24.50 -19.42
C GLU A 145 2.50 -23.73 -18.77
N PHE A 146 3.30 -23.05 -19.60
CA PHE A 146 4.42 -22.22 -19.17
C PHE A 146 4.33 -20.81 -19.81
N PRO A 147 3.47 -19.92 -19.28
CA PRO A 147 3.44 -18.52 -19.64
C PRO A 147 4.52 -17.74 -18.88
N ILE A 148 5.15 -16.77 -19.55
CA ILE A 148 6.04 -15.78 -18.93
C ILE A 148 5.68 -14.40 -19.46
N VAL A 149 5.52 -13.42 -18.57
CA VAL A 149 5.36 -12.00 -18.92
C VAL A 149 6.57 -11.23 -18.42
N LEU A 150 7.33 -10.61 -19.34
CA LEU A 150 8.48 -9.80 -19.00
C LEU A 150 8.08 -8.32 -18.89
N ILE A 151 8.29 -7.74 -17.71
CA ILE A 151 7.92 -6.36 -17.37
C ILE A 151 9.20 -5.54 -17.21
N ASN A 152 9.33 -4.43 -17.95
CA ASN A 152 10.36 -3.43 -17.66
C ASN A 152 9.91 -2.56 -16.48
N VAL A 153 10.70 -2.54 -15.40
CA VAL A 153 10.33 -1.90 -14.14
C VAL A 153 10.29 -0.38 -14.26
N GLN A 154 11.23 0.21 -15.01
CA GLN A 154 11.35 1.67 -15.14
C GLN A 154 10.20 2.26 -15.97
N GLN A 155 9.82 1.59 -17.06
CA GLN A 155 8.76 2.01 -17.98
C GLN A 155 7.37 1.54 -17.52
N GLN A 156 7.31 0.55 -16.63
CA GLN A 156 6.07 -0.09 -16.15
C GLN A 156 5.23 -0.72 -17.27
N ILE A 157 5.89 -1.21 -18.32
CA ILE A 157 5.25 -1.87 -19.47
C ILE A 157 5.67 -3.34 -19.56
N ILE A 158 4.78 -4.16 -20.11
CA ILE A 158 5.14 -5.48 -20.63
C ILE A 158 5.98 -5.25 -21.88
N VAL A 159 7.20 -5.79 -21.90
CA VAL A 159 8.12 -5.70 -23.05
C VAL A 159 8.14 -6.97 -23.89
N ASP A 160 7.82 -8.13 -23.29
CA ASP A 160 7.80 -9.42 -24.00
C ASP A 160 6.86 -10.42 -23.31
N LYS A 161 6.47 -11.45 -24.05
CA LYS A 161 5.65 -12.58 -23.58
C LYS A 161 6.13 -13.87 -24.21
N PHE A 162 6.39 -14.88 -23.38
CA PHE A 162 6.59 -16.26 -23.81
C PHE A 162 5.36 -17.09 -23.40
N HIS A 163 5.02 -18.08 -24.21
CA HIS A 163 3.96 -19.03 -23.94
C HIS A 163 4.31 -20.37 -24.61
N SER A 164 4.14 -21.46 -23.88
CA SER A 164 4.20 -22.82 -24.43
C SER A 164 3.34 -23.74 -23.59
N TYR A 165 2.64 -24.66 -24.24
CA TYR A 165 2.14 -25.86 -23.59
C TYR A 165 3.28 -26.86 -23.34
N CYS A 166 3.08 -27.74 -22.38
CA CYS A 166 4.04 -28.77 -21.95
C CYS A 166 3.34 -30.12 -21.92
N ARG A 167 3.95 -31.14 -22.53
CA ARG A 167 3.36 -32.49 -22.57
C ARG A 167 3.72 -33.29 -21.31
N PRO A 168 2.75 -33.68 -20.47
CA PRO A 168 3.00 -34.55 -19.32
C PRO A 168 3.41 -35.95 -19.78
N ILE A 169 4.26 -36.60 -18.98
CA ILE A 169 4.88 -37.89 -19.27
C ILE A 169 4.39 -38.97 -18.28
N ILE A 170 4.16 -38.61 -17.01
CA ILE A 170 3.70 -39.54 -15.96
C ILE A 170 2.19 -39.78 -16.11
N LYS A 171 1.40 -38.72 -16.28
CA LYS A 171 -0.03 -38.78 -16.59
C LYS A 171 -0.34 -38.00 -17.89
N PRO A 172 -0.06 -38.57 -19.08
CA PRO A 172 -0.24 -37.89 -20.37
C PRO A 172 -1.69 -37.49 -20.71
N ILE A 173 -2.68 -38.08 -20.03
CA ILE A 173 -4.10 -37.83 -20.24
C ILE A 173 -4.64 -36.95 -19.10
N LEU A 174 -5.15 -35.76 -19.42
CA LEU A 174 -5.76 -34.85 -18.46
C LEU A 174 -7.03 -35.45 -17.87
N SER A 175 -7.26 -35.17 -16.58
CA SER A 175 -8.57 -35.41 -15.99
C SER A 175 -9.56 -34.38 -16.52
N LYS A 176 -10.85 -34.75 -16.59
CA LYS A 176 -11.92 -33.82 -16.97
C LYS A 176 -11.92 -32.56 -16.09
N PHE A 177 -11.68 -32.73 -14.78
CA PHE A 177 -11.55 -31.63 -13.82
C PHE A 177 -10.40 -30.67 -14.16
N CYS A 178 -9.25 -31.19 -14.58
CA CYS A 178 -8.10 -30.38 -14.99
C CYS A 178 -8.41 -29.53 -16.24
N THR A 179 -9.02 -30.12 -17.27
CA THR A 179 -9.48 -29.38 -18.47
C THR A 179 -10.57 -28.37 -18.14
N GLU A 180 -11.51 -28.67 -17.24
CA GLU A 180 -12.56 -27.72 -16.82
C GLU A 180 -12.02 -26.57 -15.94
N LEU A 181 -10.98 -26.81 -15.14
CA LEU A 181 -10.36 -25.81 -14.26
C LEU A 181 -9.42 -24.86 -15.01
N THR A 182 -8.58 -25.40 -15.88
CA THR A 182 -7.52 -24.65 -16.59
C THR A 182 -7.97 -24.15 -17.96
N GLY A 183 -8.99 -24.77 -18.57
CA GLY A 183 -9.38 -24.54 -19.97
C GLY A 183 -8.46 -25.23 -20.99
N ILE A 184 -7.45 -25.99 -20.56
CA ILE A 184 -6.50 -26.65 -21.46
C ILE A 184 -7.10 -27.96 -21.98
N GLU A 185 -7.38 -28.00 -23.28
CA GLU A 185 -7.82 -29.22 -23.97
C GLU A 185 -6.66 -30.20 -24.18
N GLN A 186 -6.96 -31.50 -24.16
CA GLN A 186 -5.99 -32.58 -24.38
C GLN A 186 -5.22 -32.47 -25.71
N VAL A 187 -5.77 -31.80 -26.71
CA VAL A 187 -5.14 -31.60 -28.04
C VAL A 187 -4.04 -30.54 -28.03
N CYS A 188 -3.95 -29.71 -26.98
CA CYS A 188 -2.95 -28.65 -26.84
C CYS A 188 -1.60 -29.13 -26.30
N ILE A 189 -1.53 -30.34 -25.70
CA ILE A 189 -0.39 -30.88 -24.94
C ILE A 189 0.20 -32.16 -25.56
#